data_AF-A0A9E6CML0-F1
#
_entry.id   AF-A0A9E6CML0-F1
#
_cell.length_a   1.000
_cell.length_b   1.000
_cell.length_c   1.000
_cell.angle_alpha   90.00
_cell.angle_beta   90.00
_cell.angle_gamma   90.00
#
_symmetry.space_group_name_H-M   'P 1'
#
loop_
_entity.id
_entity.type
_entity.pdbx_description
1 polymer ?
#
loop_
_entity_poly.entity_id
_entity_poly.type
_entity_poly.pdbx_seq_one_letter_code
_entity_poly.pdbx_strand_id
1 'polypeptide(L)'
;MLRQLRQKKVMKKILWVLAILIIPAFVLWGATGLRDQPNHAGMVFGKKVLFSEYREAYNAVRNRALMTYGSKFYDMQEKLNLEEETWSYIIMLEEAKKKRIKVSD
;
A
#
# COMPACT_ATOMS: atom_id res chain seq x y z
N MET A 1 -31.51 7.29 -44.05
CA MET A 1 -30.11 6.96 -43.73
C MET A 1 -29.94 5.94 -42.58
N LEU A 2 -30.85 5.90 -41.58
CA LEU A 2 -30.78 4.92 -40.46
C LEU A 2 -31.07 3.45 -40.84
N ARG A 3 -31.66 3.19 -42.02
CA ARG A 3 -32.03 1.84 -42.47
C ARG A 3 -30.83 0.96 -42.86
N GLN A 4 -29.72 1.58 -43.27
CA GLN A 4 -28.46 0.89 -43.63
C GLN A 4 -27.66 0.46 -42.38
N LEU A 5 -27.69 1.27 -41.32
CA LEU A 5 -27.04 0.95 -40.03
C LEU A 5 -27.69 -0.24 -39.31
N ARG A 6 -28.99 -0.51 -39.57
CA ARG A 6 -29.74 -1.63 -39.00
C ARG A 6 -29.48 -2.97 -39.72
N GLN A 7 -28.73 -2.98 -40.81
CA GLN A 7 -28.29 -4.24 -41.41
C GLN A 7 -27.28 -4.92 -40.48
N LYS A 8 -27.64 -6.11 -39.97
CA LYS A 8 -26.83 -6.88 -39.01
C LYS A 8 -25.36 -7.05 -39.43
N LYS A 9 -25.08 -7.10 -40.74
CA LYS A 9 -23.73 -7.20 -41.31
C LYS A 9 -22.91 -5.90 -41.14
N VAL A 10 -23.52 -4.74 -41.39
CA VAL A 10 -22.87 -3.43 -41.24
C VAL A 10 -22.66 -3.11 -39.76
N MET A 11 -23.66 -3.39 -38.92
CA MET A 11 -23.58 -3.20 -37.48
C MET A 11 -22.47 -4.08 -36.85
N LYS A 12 -22.34 -5.35 -37.23
CA LYS A 12 -21.24 -6.21 -36.77
C LYS A 12 -19.86 -5.68 -37.16
N LYS A 13 -19.70 -5.16 -38.39
CA LYS A 13 -18.44 -4.55 -38.82
C LYS A 13 -18.09 -3.30 -38.01
N ILE A 14 -19.06 -2.41 -37.80
CA ILE A 14 -18.85 -1.19 -37.00
C ILE A 14 -18.46 -1.55 -35.57
N LEU A 15 -19.15 -2.51 -34.95
CA LEU A 15 -18.82 -2.97 -33.60
C LEU A 15 -17.43 -3.61 -33.53
N TRP A 16 -17.03 -4.38 -34.54
CA TRP A 16 -15.69 -4.98 -34.61
C TRP A 16 -14.58 -3.92 -34.76
N VAL A 17 -14.78 -2.92 -35.62
CA VAL A 17 -13.83 -1.82 -35.79
C VAL A 17 -13.73 -1.01 -34.49
N LEU A 18 -14.86 -0.72 -33.87
CA LEU A 18 -14.91 0.01 -32.61
C LEU A 18 -14.22 -0.77 -31.48
N ALA A 19 -14.42 -2.08 -31.40
CA ALA A 19 -13.75 -2.94 -30.43
C ALA A 19 -12.23 -2.95 -30.64
N ILE A 20 -11.76 -3.08 -31.88
CA ILE A 20 -10.33 -3.01 -32.21
C ILE A 20 -9.72 -1.66 -31.84
N LEU A 21 -10.48 -0.56 -31.89
CA LEU A 21 -10.00 0.76 -31.50
C LEU A 21 -9.95 0.95 -29.98
N ILE A 22 -11.00 0.49 -29.28
CA ILE A 22 -11.17 0.73 -27.83
C ILE A 22 -10.29 -0.20 -27.00
N ILE A 23 -10.24 -1.51 -27.34
CA ILE A 23 -9.54 -2.51 -26.52
C ILE A 23 -8.05 -2.18 -26.32
N PRO A 24 -7.26 -1.81 -27.35
CA PRO A 24 -5.86 -1.47 -27.17
C PRO A 24 -5.65 -0.24 -26.27
N ALA A 25 -6.54 0.75 -26.37
CA ALA A 25 -6.48 1.94 -25.53
C ALA A 25 -6.68 1.59 -24.05
N PHE A 26 -7.66 0.73 -23.73
CA PHE A 26 -7.90 0.27 -22.36
C PHE A 26 -6.80 -0.67 -21.84
N VAL A 27 -6.22 -1.52 -22.69
CA VAL A 27 -5.11 -2.40 -22.29
C VAL A 27 -3.85 -1.60 -21.99
N LEU A 28 -3.47 -0.65 -22.87
CA LEU A 28 -2.28 0.18 -22.67
C LEU A 28 -2.43 1.14 -21.49
N TRP A 29 -3.64 1.69 -21.26
CA TRP A 29 -3.88 2.60 -20.15
C TRP A 29 -4.07 1.86 -18.82
N GLY A 30 -4.83 0.76 -18.81
CA GLY A 30 -5.05 -0.07 -17.62
C GLY A 30 -3.78 -0.71 -17.08
N ALA A 31 -2.83 -1.08 -17.95
CA ALA A 31 -1.53 -1.61 -17.54
C ALA A 31 -0.66 -0.59 -16.77
N THR A 32 -0.87 0.72 -16.97
CA THR A 32 -0.09 1.75 -16.26
C THR A 32 -0.54 1.98 -14.81
N GLY A 33 -1.73 1.49 -14.43
CA GLY A 33 -2.23 1.53 -13.05
C GLY A 33 -1.56 0.53 -12.11
N LEU A 34 -0.79 -0.43 -12.65
CA LEU A 34 0.02 -1.40 -11.91
C LEU A 34 1.44 -0.86 -11.63
N ARG A 35 1.64 0.46 -11.62
CA ARG A 35 2.90 1.03 -11.14
C ARG A 35 3.03 0.69 -9.67
N ASP A 36 4.01 -0.18 -9.38
CA ASP A 36 4.51 -0.51 -8.05
C ASP A 36 4.51 0.75 -7.19
N GLN A 37 3.59 0.81 -6.21
CA GLN A 37 3.80 1.72 -5.09
C GLN A 37 5.16 1.36 -4.50
N PRO A 38 6.00 2.35 -4.14
CA PRO A 38 7.29 2.07 -3.53
C PRO A 38 7.05 1.14 -2.35
N ASN A 39 7.49 -0.11 -2.45
CA ASN A 39 7.09 -1.15 -1.52
C ASN A 39 7.76 -1.01 -0.13
N HIS A 40 8.52 0.07 0.08
CA HIS A 40 9.44 0.26 1.19
C HIS A 40 9.23 1.64 1.83
N ALA A 41 9.08 1.66 3.15
CA ALA A 41 8.94 2.87 3.96
C ALA A 41 10.28 3.52 4.28
N GLY A 42 11.39 2.76 4.23
CA GLY A 42 12.72 3.27 4.54
C GLY A 42 13.78 2.17 4.57
N MET A 43 14.95 2.50 5.13
CA MET A 43 16.07 1.58 5.30
C MET A 43 16.64 1.66 6.72
N VAL A 44 16.91 0.51 7.33
CA VAL A 44 17.51 0.38 8.66
C VAL A 44 18.64 -0.64 8.57
N PHE A 45 19.86 -0.24 8.97
CA PHE A 45 21.07 -1.09 8.91
C PHE A 45 21.33 -1.75 7.54
N GLY A 46 21.03 -1.04 6.44
CA GLY A 46 21.18 -1.56 5.08
C GLY A 46 20.11 -2.57 4.64
N LYS A 47 19.13 -2.88 5.49
CA LYS A 47 17.92 -3.62 5.11
C LYS A 47 16.81 -2.65 4.75
N LYS A 48 16.03 -2.98 3.72
CA LYS A 48 14.82 -2.24 3.38
C LYS A 48 13.69 -2.64 4.32
N VAL A 49 12.97 -1.65 4.82
CA VAL A 49 11.77 -1.85 5.63
C VAL A 49 10.56 -1.67 4.73
N LEU A 50 9.74 -2.72 4.59
CA LEU A 50 8.51 -2.69 3.82
C LEU A 50 7.47 -1.79 4.49
N PHE A 51 6.54 -1.24 3.70
CA PHE A 51 5.42 -0.46 4.28
C PHE A 51 4.54 -1.29 5.22
N SER A 52 4.39 -2.59 4.93
CA SER A 52 3.68 -3.52 5.81
C SER A 52 4.36 -3.66 7.17
N GLU A 53 5.70 -3.82 7.18
CA GLU A 53 6.50 -3.93 8.42
C GLU A 53 6.44 -2.64 9.23
N TYR A 54 6.57 -1.48 8.57
CA TYR A 54 6.42 -0.18 9.24
C TYR A 54 5.02 -0.03 9.85
N ARG A 55 3.97 -0.39 9.12
CA ARG A 55 2.59 -0.30 9.60
C ARG A 55 2.35 -1.20 10.81
N GLU A 56 2.90 -2.40 10.81
CA GLU A 56 2.81 -3.34 11.95
C GLU A 56 3.53 -2.77 13.17
N ALA A 57 4.75 -2.25 12.99
CA ALA A 57 5.51 -1.57 14.04
C ALA A 57 4.77 -0.35 14.59
N TYR A 58 4.18 0.48 13.73
CA TYR A 58 3.41 1.66 14.13
C TYR A 58 2.20 1.27 14.98
N ASN A 59 1.47 0.22 14.58
CA ASN A 59 0.35 -0.28 15.35
C ASN A 59 0.79 -0.81 16.72
N ALA A 60 1.93 -1.49 16.80
CA ALA A 60 2.48 -1.96 18.07
C ALA A 60 2.83 -0.80 19.01
N VAL A 61 3.51 0.23 18.51
CA VAL A 61 3.84 1.45 19.25
C VAL A 61 2.58 2.20 19.67
N ARG A 62 1.62 2.39 18.76
CA ARG A 62 0.33 3.01 19.08
C ARG A 62 -0.44 2.24 20.14
N ASN A 63 -0.47 0.91 20.07
CA ASN A 63 -1.14 0.07 21.07
C ASN A 63 -0.43 0.17 22.43
N ARG A 64 0.90 0.21 22.45
CA ARG A 64 1.68 0.47 23.67
C ARG A 64 1.35 1.83 24.27
N ALA A 65 1.29 2.88 23.46
CA ALA A 65 0.91 4.21 23.89
C ALA A 65 -0.54 4.23 24.42
N LEU A 66 -1.48 3.57 23.75
CA LEU A 66 -2.86 3.40 24.23
C LEU A 66 -2.93 2.69 25.59
N MET A 67 -2.16 1.62 25.78
CA MET A 67 -2.10 0.92 27.07
C MET A 67 -1.46 1.78 28.17
N THR A 68 -0.51 2.65 27.81
CA THR A 68 0.22 3.51 28.75
C THR A 68 -0.61 4.72 29.18
N TYR A 69 -1.26 5.40 28.23
CA TYR A 69 -1.98 6.65 28.47
C TYR A 69 -3.49 6.47 28.63
N GLY A 70 -4.05 5.32 28.23
CA GLY A 70 -5.47 5.02 28.33
C GLY A 70 -6.32 6.07 27.63
N SER A 71 -7.30 6.61 28.35
CA SER A 71 -8.21 7.66 27.84
C SER A 71 -7.50 8.95 27.43
N LYS A 72 -6.36 9.28 28.05
CA LYS A 72 -5.57 10.49 27.73
C LYS A 72 -4.80 10.38 26.41
N PHE A 73 -4.75 9.20 25.80
CA PHE A 73 -4.04 9.00 24.54
C PHE A 73 -4.51 10.00 23.47
N TYR A 74 -5.82 10.18 23.32
CA TYR A 74 -6.38 11.05 22.28
C TYR A 74 -6.04 12.53 22.48
N ASP A 75 -5.87 12.97 23.73
CA ASP A 75 -5.47 14.35 24.06
C ASP A 75 -3.96 14.58 23.86
N MET A 76 -3.17 13.51 23.90
CA MET A 76 -1.71 13.56 23.84
C MET A 76 -1.13 13.06 22.52
N GLN A 77 -1.91 12.40 21.66
CA GLN A 77 -1.43 11.75 20.43
C GLN A 77 -0.68 12.72 19.51
N GLU A 78 -1.10 13.99 19.45
CA GLU A 78 -0.42 15.02 18.64
C GLU A 78 0.91 15.47 19.23
N LYS A 79 1.09 15.26 20.54
CA LYS A 79 2.36 15.51 21.26
C LYS A 79 3.26 14.29 21.28
N LEU A 80 2.70 13.10 21.01
CA LEU A 80 3.44 11.86 20.92
C LEU A 80 3.99 11.73 19.51
N ASN A 81 5.32 11.72 19.36
CA ASN A 81 5.94 11.49 18.06
C ASN A 81 5.96 9.98 17.74
N LEU A 82 4.77 9.43 17.46
CA LEU A 82 4.58 7.99 17.21
C LEU A 82 5.38 7.50 16.01
N GLU A 83 5.64 8.36 15.01
CA GLU A 83 6.47 8.02 13.85
C GLU A 83 7.93 7.80 14.23
N GLU A 84 8.51 8.71 15.02
CA GLU A 84 9.88 8.57 15.53
C GLU A 84 10.02 7.37 16.47
N GLU A 85 9.02 7.16 17.34
CA GLU A 85 9.00 6.00 18.23
C GLU A 85 8.87 4.69 17.44
N THR A 86 8.15 4.70 16.32
CA THR A 86 8.06 3.55 15.39
C THR A 86 9.42 3.20 14.79
N TRP A 87 10.17 4.19 14.30
CA TRP A 87 11.51 3.94 13.79
C TRP A 87 12.46 3.42 14.88
N SER A 88 12.39 4.01 16.08
CA SER A 88 13.16 3.55 17.24
C SER A 88 12.84 2.09 17.60
N TYR A 89 11.56 1.72 17.56
CA TYR A 89 11.10 0.36 17.79
C TYR A 89 11.61 -0.63 16.74
N ILE A 90 11.55 -0.27 15.45
CA ILE A 90 12.09 -1.10 14.35
C ILE A 90 13.60 -1.32 14.53
N ILE A 91 14.35 -0.26 14.83
CA ILE A 91 15.79 -0.33 15.11
C ILE A 91 16.06 -1.30 16.26
N MET A 92 15.29 -1.20 17.35
CA MET A 92 15.44 -2.07 18.52
C MET A 92 15.16 -3.54 18.19
N LEU A 93 14.10 -3.82 17.42
CA LEU A 93 13.78 -5.17 16.99
C LEU A 93 14.87 -5.78 16.09
N GLU A 94 15.40 -5.00 15.15
CA GLU A 94 16.48 -5.46 14.29
C GLU A 94 17.77 -5.74 15.09
N GLU A 95 18.08 -4.90 16.08
CA GLU A 95 19.22 -5.14 16.96
C GLU A 95 19.02 -6.37 17.86
N ALA A 96 17.80 -6.59 18.37
CA ALA A 96 17.45 -7.79 19.14
C ALA A 96 17.59 -9.08 18.30
N LYS A 97 17.12 -9.06 17.05
CA LYS A 97 17.31 -10.16 16.09
C LYS A 97 18.79 -10.40 15.81
N LYS A 98 19.58 -9.34 15.58
CA LYS A 98 21.03 -9.42 15.36
C LYS A 98 21.76 -10.05 16.55
N LYS A 99 21.35 -9.69 17.77
CA LYS A 99 21.86 -10.27 19.03
C LYS A 99 21.27 -11.65 19.35
N ARG A 100 20.36 -12.17 18.52
CA ARG A 100 19.68 -13.46 18.71
C ARG A 100 18.96 -13.57 20.05
N ILE A 101 18.39 -12.46 20.53
CA ILE A 101 17.58 -12.45 21.74
C ILE A 101 16.28 -13.21 21.45
N LYS A 102 15.97 -14.21 22.28
CA LYS A 102 14.74 -15.01 22.20
C LYS A 102 13.98 -14.87 23.50
N VAL A 103 12.65 -14.83 23.40
CA VAL A 103 11.72 -14.84 24.54
C VAL A 103 10.90 -16.12 24.41
N SER A 104 10.74 -16.85 25.51
CA SER A 104 9.81 -17.98 25.60
C SER A 104 8.41 -17.49 25.96
N ASP A 105 7.39 -18.18 25.46
CA ASP A 105 6.00 -17.95 25.81
C ASP A 105 5.71 -18.22 27.30
#